data_AF-A0A7X3J011-F1
#
_entry.id   AF-A0A7X3J011-F1
#
_cell.length_a   1.000
_cell.length_b   1.000
_cell.length_c   1.000
_cell.angle_alpha   90.00
_cell.angle_beta   90.00
_cell.angle_gamma   90.00
#
_symmetry.space_group_name_H-M   'P 1'
#
loop_
_entity.id
_entity.type
_entity.pdbx_description
1 polymer ?
#
loop_
_entity_poly.entity_id
_entity_poly.type
_entity_poly.pdbx_seq_one_letter_code
_entity_poly.pdbx_strand_id
1 'polypeptide(L)'
;MEFAAVYASDQFKDIHTARIIVENSAVNPDLMVNQNMDLRGVGCGYFDGELRAVADALAGEEPTAHARLAAYAAADKTGMTENYESARQRLTGALQTICEETYSHGGGNVLVVSSELAVQLLAEALGSSEKAVALKNADVVHITFDGDVFTVHPQ
;
A
#
# COMPACT_ATOMS: atom_id res chain seq x y z
N MET A 1 1.64 -20.38 -5.07
CA MET A 1 0.34 -19.71 -5.22
C MET A 1 0.29 -19.15 -6.62
N GLU A 2 -0.82 -19.32 -7.33
CA GLU A 2 -1.00 -18.78 -8.68
C GLU A 2 -1.60 -17.37 -8.58
N PHE A 3 -1.00 -16.40 -9.25
CA PHE A 3 -1.52 -15.04 -9.36
C PHE A 3 -2.17 -14.83 -10.73
N ALA A 4 -3.38 -14.30 -10.75
CA ALA A 4 -4.06 -13.85 -11.96
C ALA A 4 -3.45 -12.54 -12.50
N ALA A 5 -2.99 -11.67 -11.60
CA ALA A 5 -2.30 -10.43 -11.95
C ALA A 5 -1.31 -10.02 -10.85
N VAL A 6 -0.31 -9.23 -11.25
CA VAL A 6 0.67 -8.63 -10.34
C VAL A 6 0.73 -7.13 -10.61
N TYR A 7 0.62 -6.35 -9.55
CA TYR A 7 0.74 -4.90 -9.56
C TYR A 7 1.82 -4.44 -8.58
N ALA A 8 2.50 -3.36 -8.93
CA ALA A 8 3.42 -2.65 -8.04
C ALA A 8 3.23 -1.15 -8.22
N SER A 9 3.63 -0.37 -7.21
CA SER A 9 3.94 1.03 -7.50
C SER A 9 5.03 1.14 -8.56
N ASP A 10 5.15 2.30 -9.20
CA ASP A 10 6.23 2.58 -10.14
C ASP A 10 7.56 2.94 -9.44
N GLN A 11 7.64 2.83 -8.12
CA GLN A 11 8.90 2.96 -7.39
C GLN A 11 9.77 1.72 -7.63
N PHE A 12 11.04 1.93 -7.98
CA PHE A 12 11.96 0.83 -8.33
C PHE A 12 12.00 -0.30 -7.29
N LYS A 13 11.97 0.04 -5.99
CA LYS A 13 11.95 -0.95 -4.90
C LYS A 13 10.73 -1.89 -4.99
N ASP A 14 9.55 -1.35 -5.29
CA ASP A 14 8.30 -2.12 -5.33
C ASP A 14 8.25 -2.98 -6.60
N ILE A 15 8.63 -2.39 -7.74
CA ILE A 15 8.77 -3.12 -9.01
C ILE A 15 9.75 -4.29 -8.84
N HIS A 16 10.93 -4.04 -8.26
CA HIS A 16 11.97 -5.05 -8.11
C HIS A 16 11.56 -6.16 -7.14
N THR A 17 10.92 -5.82 -6.03
CA THR A 17 10.34 -6.82 -5.11
C THR A 17 9.27 -7.66 -5.80
N ALA A 18 8.35 -7.05 -6.56
CA ALA A 18 7.35 -7.80 -7.33
C ALA A 18 7.98 -8.76 -8.34
N ARG A 19 9.03 -8.32 -9.06
CA ARG A 19 9.79 -9.19 -9.99
C ARG A 19 10.44 -10.36 -9.28
N ILE A 20 11.10 -10.14 -8.14
CA ILE A 20 11.70 -11.23 -7.36
C ILE A 20 10.63 -12.26 -6.96
N ILE A 21 9.46 -11.81 -6.49
CA ILE A 21 8.37 -12.71 -6.10
C ILE A 21 7.88 -13.53 -7.29
N VAL A 22 7.66 -12.88 -8.44
CA VAL A 22 7.18 -13.53 -9.66
C VAL A 22 8.20 -14.49 -10.23
N GLU A 23 9.46 -14.08 -10.39
CA GLU A 23 10.55 -14.91 -10.94
C GLU A 23 10.80 -16.19 -10.11
N ASN A 24 10.48 -16.16 -8.80
CA ASN A 24 10.57 -17.32 -7.92
C ASN A 24 9.23 -18.09 -7.78
N SER A 25 8.17 -17.69 -8.51
CA SER A 25 6.91 -18.43 -8.59
C SER A 25 7.11 -19.70 -9.43
N ALA A 26 6.70 -20.84 -8.89
CA ALA A 26 6.72 -22.11 -9.62
C ALA A 26 5.64 -22.21 -10.72
N VAL A 27 4.68 -21.27 -10.76
CA VAL A 27 3.51 -21.36 -11.65
C VAL A 27 3.65 -20.47 -12.89
N ASN A 28 4.02 -19.21 -12.69
CA ASN A 28 4.03 -18.20 -13.76
C ASN A 28 5.19 -17.20 -13.59
N PRO A 29 6.46 -17.65 -13.76
CA PRO A 29 7.65 -16.83 -13.52
C PRO A 29 7.82 -15.65 -14.49
N ASP A 30 7.11 -15.67 -15.62
CA ASP A 30 7.14 -14.61 -16.64
C ASP A 30 5.94 -13.66 -16.56
N LEU A 31 5.14 -13.72 -15.48
CA LEU A 31 3.96 -12.86 -15.35
C LEU A 31 4.36 -11.38 -15.32
N MET A 32 3.68 -10.57 -16.13
CA MET A 32 3.97 -9.13 -16.22
C MET A 32 3.65 -8.43 -14.89
N VAL A 33 4.59 -7.59 -14.43
CA VAL A 33 4.36 -6.66 -13.32
C VAL A 33 3.77 -5.36 -13.85
N ASN A 34 2.50 -5.13 -13.57
CA ASN A 34 1.79 -3.91 -13.95
C ASN A 34 2.14 -2.78 -12.97
N GLN A 35 2.59 -1.64 -13.49
CA GLN A 35 2.95 -0.48 -12.66
C GLN A 35 1.75 0.44 -12.52
N ASN A 36 1.47 0.88 -11.29
CA ASN A 36 0.39 1.83 -11.02
C ASN A 36 0.89 2.92 -10.07
N MET A 37 0.91 4.17 -10.54
CA MET A 37 1.36 5.33 -9.76
C MET A 37 0.49 5.58 -8.52
N ASP A 38 -0.79 5.21 -8.55
CA ASP A 38 -1.70 5.37 -7.42
C ASP A 38 -1.39 4.41 -6.27
N LEU A 39 -0.50 3.42 -6.49
CA LEU A 39 0.04 2.53 -5.46
C LEU A 39 1.32 3.07 -4.79
N ARG A 40 1.82 4.25 -5.16
CA ARG A 40 3.02 4.84 -4.55
C ARG A 40 2.86 4.98 -3.04
N GLY A 41 4.00 4.96 -2.33
CA GLY A 41 4.01 5.35 -0.92
C GLY A 41 3.46 6.75 -0.69
N VAL A 42 2.97 7.01 0.52
CA VAL A 42 2.37 8.31 0.84
C VAL A 42 3.43 9.40 0.77
N GLY A 43 3.12 10.49 0.07
CA GLY A 43 4.07 11.59 -0.13
C GLY A 43 4.35 12.30 1.18
N CYS A 44 5.60 12.25 1.66
CA CYS A 44 5.99 12.91 2.91
C CYS A 44 6.55 14.32 2.67
N GLY A 45 6.54 14.81 1.43
CA GLY A 45 6.87 16.20 1.09
C GLY A 45 8.30 16.56 1.52
N TYR A 46 8.45 17.60 2.34
CA TYR A 46 9.76 18.03 2.86
C TYR A 46 10.53 16.93 3.61
N PHE A 47 9.82 15.93 4.14
CA PHE A 47 10.43 14.84 4.91
C PHE A 47 11.02 13.72 4.04
N ASP A 48 10.74 13.71 2.73
CA ASP A 48 11.24 12.67 1.83
C ASP A 48 12.79 12.71 1.76
N GLY A 49 13.43 11.72 2.38
CA GLY A 49 14.88 11.61 2.49
C GLY A 49 15.48 12.13 3.82
N GLU A 50 14.67 12.69 4.72
CA GLU A 50 15.14 13.33 5.96
C GLU A 50 14.72 12.58 7.23
N LEU A 51 15.53 11.59 7.62
CA LEU A 51 15.23 10.70 8.76
C LEU A 51 15.01 11.45 10.09
N ARG A 52 15.78 12.52 10.34
CA ARG A 52 15.67 13.28 11.59
C ARG A 52 14.35 14.05 11.66
N ALA A 53 13.96 14.68 10.55
CA ALA A 53 12.73 15.45 10.49
C ALA A 53 11.49 14.54 10.62
N VAL A 54 11.55 13.32 10.05
CA VAL A 54 10.54 12.27 10.29
C VAL A 54 10.49 11.87 11.76
N ALA A 55 11.64 11.61 12.40
CA ALA A 55 11.70 11.22 13.80
C ALA A 55 11.17 12.32 14.73
N ASP A 56 11.51 13.58 14.46
CA ASP A 56 11.02 14.75 15.21
C ASP A 56 9.50 14.93 15.01
N ALA A 57 8.98 14.70 13.79
CA ALA A 57 7.55 14.76 13.50
C ALA A 57 6.76 13.63 14.19
N LEU A 58 7.36 12.44 14.29
CA LEU A 58 6.79 11.26 14.96
C LEU A 58 7.26 11.14 16.42
N ALA A 59 7.57 12.25 17.09
CA ALA A 59 7.94 12.24 18.50
C ALA A 59 6.72 11.89 19.38
N GLY A 60 6.32 10.61 19.36
CA GLY A 60 5.13 10.02 19.97
C GLY A 60 4.87 8.65 19.32
N GLU A 61 4.49 7.63 20.09
CA GLU A 61 4.07 6.33 19.53
C GLU A 61 2.74 6.52 18.77
N GLU A 62 2.80 6.81 17.48
CA GLU A 62 1.60 6.98 16.63
C GLU A 62 1.28 5.67 15.90
N PRO A 63 0.27 4.90 16.36
CA PRO A 63 0.06 3.53 15.90
C PRO A 63 -0.66 3.42 14.55
N THR A 64 -1.18 4.52 13.99
CA THR A 64 -2.01 4.50 12.78
C THR A 64 -1.43 5.33 11.66
N ALA A 65 -1.69 4.93 10.42
CA ALA A 65 -1.34 5.70 9.23
C ALA A 65 -2.04 7.07 9.25
N HIS A 66 -3.30 7.14 9.71
CA HIS A 66 -4.00 8.40 9.89
C HIS A 66 -3.25 9.38 10.81
N ALA A 67 -2.82 8.92 11.99
CA ALA A 67 -2.12 9.77 12.95
C ALA A 67 -0.72 10.16 12.46
N ARG A 68 0.02 9.23 11.83
CA ARG A 68 1.34 9.52 11.24
C ARG A 68 1.27 10.60 10.16
N LEU A 69 0.28 10.53 9.27
CA LEU A 69 0.10 11.55 8.23
C LEU A 69 -0.36 12.89 8.80
N ALA A 70 -1.18 12.89 9.84
CA ALA A 70 -1.55 14.12 10.54
C ALA A 70 -0.31 14.79 11.18
N ALA A 71 0.61 14.00 11.76
CA ALA A 71 1.84 14.50 12.33
C ALA A 71 2.78 15.09 11.26
N TYR A 72 2.94 14.43 10.12
CA TYR A 72 3.69 14.98 8.98
C TYR A 72 3.07 16.30 8.50
N ALA A 73 1.75 16.32 8.28
CA ALA A 73 1.06 17.53 7.82
C ALA A 73 1.21 18.70 8.81
N ALA A 74 1.19 18.43 10.13
CA ALA A 74 1.39 19.46 11.15
C ALA A 74 2.83 20.00 11.20
N ALA A 75 3.82 19.16 10.91
CA ALA A 75 5.23 19.53 10.89
C ALA A 75 5.67 20.16 9.55
N ASP A 76 4.91 19.95 8.47
CA ASP A 76 5.24 20.41 7.13
C ASP A 76 5.00 21.92 6.94
N LYS A 77 6.09 22.65 6.68
CA LYS A 77 6.04 24.09 6.39
C LYS A 77 5.83 24.41 4.91
N THR A 78 5.85 23.40 4.05
CA THR A 78 5.81 23.54 2.59
C THR A 78 4.44 23.25 2.01
N GLY A 79 3.60 22.49 2.73
CA GLY A 79 2.29 22.04 2.27
C GLY A 79 2.36 20.97 1.16
N MET A 80 3.51 20.29 1.04
CA MET A 80 3.74 19.23 0.04
C MET A 80 3.38 17.84 0.55
N THR A 81 3.18 17.67 1.86
CA THR A 81 2.78 16.39 2.46
C THR A 81 1.40 15.99 1.95
N GLU A 82 1.28 14.75 1.49
CA GLU A 82 0.02 14.16 1.12
C GLU A 82 -0.83 13.93 2.38
N ASN A 83 -2.05 14.47 2.40
CA ASN A 83 -2.97 14.26 3.51
C ASN A 83 -3.62 12.86 3.42
N TYR A 84 -4.11 12.38 4.58
CA TYR A 84 -4.73 11.05 4.68
C TYR A 84 -5.87 10.83 3.69
N GLU A 85 -6.75 11.82 3.48
CA GLU A 85 -7.92 11.69 2.63
C GLU A 85 -7.55 11.54 1.15
N SER A 86 -6.58 12.32 0.68
CA SER A 86 -6.01 12.19 -0.65
C SER A 86 -5.35 10.83 -0.87
N ALA A 87 -4.51 10.39 0.08
CA ALA A 87 -3.86 9.09 0.02
C ALA A 87 -4.87 7.94 0.04
N ARG A 88 -5.87 8.01 0.93
CA ARG A 88 -6.97 7.05 1.02
C ARG A 88 -7.69 6.93 -0.32
N GLN A 89 -8.15 8.04 -0.87
CA GLN A 89 -8.94 8.04 -2.10
C GLN A 89 -8.18 7.39 -3.26
N ARG A 90 -6.91 7.72 -3.48
CA ARG A 90 -6.14 7.12 -4.58
C ARG A 90 -5.85 5.64 -4.33
N LEU A 91 -5.48 5.25 -3.10
CA LEU A 91 -5.12 3.88 -2.78
C LEU A 91 -6.32 2.94 -2.85
N THR A 92 -7.46 3.35 -2.28
CA THR A 92 -8.69 2.56 -2.36
C THR A 92 -9.25 2.53 -3.79
N GLY A 93 -9.13 3.63 -4.54
CA GLY A 93 -9.54 3.67 -5.95
C GLY A 93 -8.70 2.76 -6.85
N ALA A 94 -7.39 2.72 -6.63
CA ALA A 94 -6.48 1.80 -7.32
C ALA A 94 -6.82 0.34 -6.99
N LEU A 95 -7.02 0.02 -5.70
CA LEU A 95 -7.39 -1.33 -5.29
C LEU A 95 -8.75 -1.75 -5.89
N GLN A 96 -9.75 -0.87 -5.87
CA GLN A 96 -11.05 -1.12 -6.49
C GLN A 96 -10.91 -1.45 -7.96
N THR A 97 -10.20 -0.62 -8.72
CA THR A 97 -10.00 -0.82 -10.17
C THR A 97 -9.33 -2.17 -10.45
N ILE A 98 -8.25 -2.49 -9.72
CA ILE A 98 -7.53 -3.77 -9.86
C ILE A 98 -8.44 -4.96 -9.57
N CYS A 99 -9.22 -4.89 -8.50
CA CYS A 99 -10.11 -5.96 -8.07
C CYS A 99 -11.29 -6.14 -9.03
N GLU A 100 -11.93 -5.06 -9.48
CA GLU A 100 -13.02 -5.10 -10.48
C GLU A 100 -12.54 -5.65 -11.82
N GLU A 101 -11.39 -5.20 -12.31
CA GLU A 101 -10.77 -5.74 -13.54
C GLU A 101 -10.52 -7.23 -13.39
N THR A 102 -9.88 -7.67 -12.30
CA THR A 102 -9.58 -9.10 -12.07
C THR A 102 -10.88 -9.92 -11.94
N TYR A 103 -11.88 -9.40 -11.20
CA TYR A 103 -13.16 -10.07 -11.01
C TYR A 103 -13.91 -10.24 -12.34
N SER A 104 -13.91 -9.22 -13.20
CA SER A 104 -14.54 -9.29 -14.53
C SER A 104 -13.90 -10.33 -15.47
N HIS A 105 -12.67 -10.74 -15.20
CA HIS A 105 -11.95 -11.78 -15.93
C HIS A 105 -12.00 -13.17 -15.26
N GLY A 106 -12.92 -13.38 -14.31
CA GLY A 106 -13.12 -14.66 -13.62
C GLY A 106 -12.49 -14.74 -12.23
N GLY A 107 -11.95 -13.63 -11.73
CA GLY A 107 -11.35 -13.54 -10.39
C GLY A 107 -9.97 -14.19 -10.30
N GLY A 108 -9.50 -14.38 -9.06
CA GLY A 108 -8.21 -14.99 -8.76
C GLY A 108 -7.36 -14.16 -7.80
N ASN A 109 -6.19 -14.68 -7.44
CA ASN A 109 -5.30 -13.98 -6.52
C ASN A 109 -4.56 -12.86 -7.25
N VAL A 110 -4.46 -11.70 -6.63
CA VAL A 110 -3.68 -10.57 -7.13
C VAL A 110 -2.56 -10.25 -6.15
N LEU A 111 -1.33 -10.15 -6.64
CA LEU A 111 -0.22 -9.61 -5.86
C LEU A 111 -0.18 -8.09 -6.04
N VAL A 112 -0.16 -7.33 -4.94
CA VAL A 112 0.03 -5.88 -4.97
C VAL A 112 1.22 -5.53 -4.07
N VAL A 113 2.24 -4.89 -4.64
CA VAL A 113 3.46 -4.48 -3.91
C VAL A 113 3.51 -2.96 -3.77
N SER A 114 3.57 -2.48 -2.52
CA SER A 114 3.61 -1.06 -2.16
C SER A 114 4.44 -0.84 -0.90
N SER A 115 4.51 0.40 -0.41
CA SER A 115 5.21 0.78 0.82
C SER A 115 4.42 0.48 2.09
N GLU A 116 5.13 0.32 3.20
CA GLU A 116 4.61 0.14 4.56
C GLU A 116 3.42 1.06 4.89
N LEU A 117 3.61 2.38 4.86
CA LEU A 117 2.56 3.33 5.23
C LEU A 117 1.34 3.30 4.29
N ALA A 118 1.54 3.00 3.01
CA ALA A 118 0.43 2.86 2.05
C ALA A 118 -0.41 1.60 2.33
N VAL A 119 0.24 0.46 2.62
CA VAL A 119 -0.47 -0.78 2.97
C VAL A 119 -1.16 -0.65 4.33
N GLN A 120 -0.50 -0.02 5.31
CA GLN A 120 -1.09 0.30 6.62
C GLN A 120 -2.35 1.14 6.45
N LEU A 121 -2.28 2.23 5.66
CA LEU A 121 -3.42 3.11 5.37
C LEU A 121 -4.56 2.36 4.67
N LEU A 122 -4.24 1.51 3.70
CA LEU A 122 -5.24 0.73 2.98
C LEU A 122 -5.98 -0.23 3.92
N ALA A 123 -5.26 -0.95 4.79
CA ALA A 123 -5.86 -1.84 5.79
C ALA A 123 -6.78 -1.08 6.76
N GLU A 124 -6.36 0.11 7.23
CA GLU A 124 -7.19 0.99 8.06
C GLU A 124 -8.46 1.45 7.32
N ALA A 125 -8.31 1.92 6.09
CA ALA A 125 -9.42 2.44 5.29
C ALA A 125 -10.48 1.37 4.97
N LEU A 126 -10.07 0.12 4.87
CA LEU A 126 -10.94 -1.04 4.62
C LEU A 126 -11.51 -1.65 5.91
N GLY A 127 -11.35 -0.98 7.05
CA GLY A 127 -12.01 -1.35 8.30
C GLY A 127 -11.29 -2.42 9.13
N SER A 128 -9.98 -2.61 8.94
CA SER A 128 -9.21 -3.49 9.83
C SER A 128 -9.33 -3.02 11.29
N SER A 129 -9.77 -3.92 12.17
CA SER A 129 -9.90 -3.67 13.60
C SER A 129 -8.59 -3.86 14.37
N GLU A 130 -7.60 -4.50 13.76
CA GLU A 130 -6.27 -4.59 14.34
C GLU A 130 -5.63 -3.20 14.24
N LYS A 131 -5.38 -2.58 15.40
CA LYS A 131 -4.60 -1.34 15.52
C LYS A 131 -3.39 -1.49 14.62
N ALA A 132 -3.37 -0.76 13.50
CA ALA A 132 -2.57 -1.08 12.33
C ALA A 132 -1.11 -1.33 12.71
N VAL A 133 -0.76 -2.61 12.79
CA VAL A 133 0.53 -3.06 13.29
C VAL A 133 1.60 -2.54 12.35
N ALA A 134 2.71 -2.05 12.90
CA ALA A 134 3.87 -1.65 12.12
C ALA A 134 4.29 -2.82 11.20
N LEU A 135 4.04 -2.67 9.90
CA LEU A 135 4.36 -3.70 8.92
C LEU A 135 5.88 -3.70 8.71
N LYS A 136 6.48 -4.89 8.76
CA LYS A 136 7.87 -5.10 8.39
C LYS A 136 7.97 -5.27 6.88
N ASN A 137 9.17 -5.06 6.35
CA ASN A 137 9.44 -5.37 4.95
C ASN A 137 9.13 -6.84 4.68
N ALA A 138 8.43 -7.09 3.56
CA ALA A 138 7.94 -8.40 3.12
C ALA A 138 6.79 -9.01 3.96
N ASP A 139 6.20 -8.26 4.89
CA ASP A 139 4.90 -8.66 5.48
C ASP A 139 3.80 -8.62 4.41
N VAL A 140 2.81 -9.50 4.57
CA VAL A 140 1.67 -9.62 3.66
C VAL A 140 0.39 -9.26 4.41
N VAL A 141 -0.43 -8.40 3.82
CA VAL A 141 -1.80 -8.15 4.28
C VAL A 141 -2.74 -8.84 3.31
N HIS A 142 -3.53 -9.77 3.82
CA HIS A 142 -4.47 -10.52 3.00
C HIS A 142 -5.83 -9.81 2.98
N ILE A 143 -6.29 -9.46 1.77
CA ILE A 143 -7.56 -8.77 1.54
C ILE A 143 -8.35 -9.58 0.51
N THR A 144 -9.62 -9.84 0.81
CA THR A 144 -10.56 -10.44 -0.15
C THR A 144 -11.58 -9.42 -0.63
N PHE A 145 -12.00 -9.54 -1.88
CA PHE A 145 -13.05 -8.74 -2.50
C PHE A 145 -14.05 -9.68 -3.19
N ASP A 146 -15.34 -9.54 -2.90
CA ASP A 146 -16.40 -10.43 -3.42
C ASP A 146 -17.17 -9.86 -4.62
N GLY A 147 -16.81 -8.65 -5.06
CA GLY A 147 -17.50 -7.88 -6.09
C GLY A 147 -18.16 -6.60 -5.55
N ASP A 148 -18.31 -6.48 -4.22
CA ASP A 148 -18.92 -5.31 -3.57
C ASP A 148 -18.14 -4.90 -2.31
N VAL A 149 -17.74 -5.88 -1.49
CA VAL A 149 -17.17 -5.65 -0.16
C VAL A 149 -15.73 -6.13 -0.07
N PHE A 150 -14.86 -5.27 0.48
CA PHE A 150 -13.52 -5.67 0.92
C PHE A 150 -13.54 -6.22 2.34
N THR A 151 -12.76 -7.27 2.58
CA THR A 151 -12.51 -7.81 3.92
C THR A 151 -11.02 -7.96 4.13
N VAL A 152 -10.49 -7.30 5.16
CA VAL A 152 -9.10 -7.46 5.61
C VAL A 152 -9.05 -8.63 6.59
N HIS A 153 -8.15 -9.57 6.34
CA HIS A 153 -7.95 -10.75 7.20
C HIS A 153 -6.82 -10.50 8.20
N PRO A 154 -6.95 -10.96 9.46
CA PRO A 154 -5.86 -10.90 10.43
C PRO A 154 -4.67 -11.74 9.96
N GLN A 155 -3.45 -11.34 10.38
CA GLN A 155 -2.20 -12.05 10.05
C GLN A 155 -2.03 -13.37 10.82
#